data_AF-A0A960NN97-F1
#
_entry.id   AF-A0A960NN97-F1
#
_cell.length_a   1.000
_cell.length_b   1.000
_cell.length_c   1.000
_cell.angle_alpha   90.00
_cell.angle_beta   90.00
_cell.angle_gamma   90.00
#
_symmetry.space_group_name_H-M   'P 1'
#
loop_
_entity.id
_entity.type
_entity.pdbx_description
1 polymer ?
#
loop_
_entity_poly.entity_id
_entity_poly.type
_entity_poly.pdbx_seq_one_letter_code
_entity_poly.pdbx_strand_id
1 'polypeptide(L)'
;MNLNVDQDYLFGKTEVPQRSRVLVLGIGGAGGNMVRRMAARWPNGGPDVAVVDTDPQSLAVCPVNPSLLLGELTTQRLSSGSDTEAGRMAAEESIGRLEPILVGYDLVFLVCGMGGGTGTGAAPVIADYLHKLETLTLCFAAMPFGFEGDRRARTAADGVRTLQDKCDAVIVLPNEKLIDLLEPQTGLESSFRISDDHVATCIYALWKLLSRPGVINLDFADVR
;
A
#
# COMPACT_ATOMS: atom_id res chain seq x y z
N MET A 1 32.65 4.49 -54.05
CA MET A 1 31.31 4.01 -53.67
C MET A 1 31.38 3.68 -52.19
N ASN A 2 31.15 4.67 -51.33
CA ASN A 2 31.26 4.52 -49.88
C ASN A 2 29.95 3.95 -49.35
N LEU A 3 29.95 2.65 -49.04
CA LEU A 3 28.88 2.03 -48.25
C LEU A 3 29.17 2.32 -46.78
N ASN A 4 28.54 3.37 -46.27
CA ASN A 4 28.42 3.62 -44.84
C ASN A 4 27.40 2.61 -44.32
N VAL A 5 27.87 1.46 -43.84
CA VAL A 5 27.01 0.47 -43.20
C VAL A 5 26.84 0.91 -41.75
N ASP A 6 25.62 1.35 -41.41
CA ASP A 6 25.24 1.75 -40.06
C ASP A 6 25.63 0.67 -39.05
N GLN A 7 26.53 1.01 -38.12
CA GLN A 7 26.98 0.13 -37.04
C GLN A 7 25.86 -0.21 -36.03
N ASP A 8 24.70 0.45 -36.15
CA ASP A 8 23.52 0.24 -35.31
C ASP A 8 22.81 -1.10 -35.56
N TYR A 9 23.16 -1.83 -36.63
CA TYR A 9 22.58 -3.15 -36.92
C TYR A 9 23.31 -4.34 -36.25
N LEU A 10 24.52 -4.15 -35.72
CA LEU A 10 25.32 -5.24 -35.13
C LEU A 10 25.25 -5.31 -33.60
N PHE A 11 24.79 -4.26 -32.95
CA PHE A 11 24.49 -4.25 -31.52
C PHE A 11 23.01 -3.90 -31.37
N GLY A 12 22.18 -4.94 -31.22
CA GLY A 12 20.75 -4.77 -30.94
C GLY A 12 20.57 -3.73 -29.85
N LYS A 13 19.67 -2.76 -30.07
CA LYS A 13 19.33 -1.69 -29.14
C LYS A 13 19.37 -2.23 -27.71
N THR A 14 20.38 -1.82 -26.94
CA THR A 14 20.42 -2.12 -25.52
C THR A 14 19.31 -1.28 -24.91
N GLU A 15 18.10 -1.84 -24.82
CA GLU A 15 17.04 -1.25 -24.00
C GLU A 15 17.61 -1.13 -22.60
N VAL A 16 17.81 0.12 -22.16
CA VAL A 16 18.13 0.41 -20.76
C VAL A 16 16.99 -0.21 -19.96
N PRO A 17 17.24 -1.20 -19.07
CA PRO A 17 16.17 -1.87 -18.36
C PRO A 17 15.35 -0.81 -17.62
N GLN A 18 14.09 -0.66 -18.03
CA GLN A 18 13.20 0.34 -17.45
C GLN A 18 13.03 -0.04 -15.98
N ARG A 19 13.34 0.89 -15.08
CA ARG A 19 13.22 0.65 -13.64
C ARG A 19 11.74 0.46 -13.32
N SER A 20 11.37 -0.70 -12.79
CA SER A 20 9.98 -0.99 -12.42
C SER A 20 9.41 0.12 -11.52
N ARG A 21 8.23 0.62 -11.88
CA ARG A 21 7.50 1.63 -11.13
C ARG A 21 6.75 0.95 -10.00
N VAL A 22 7.05 1.36 -8.77
CA VAL A 22 6.46 0.80 -7.56
C VAL A 22 5.75 1.89 -6.78
N LEU A 23 4.50 1.64 -6.39
CA LEU A 23 3.71 2.50 -5.51
C LEU A 23 3.55 1.86 -4.13
N VAL A 24 3.66 2.64 -3.07
CA VAL A 24 3.17 2.29 -1.74
C VAL A 24 1.95 3.15 -1.43
N LEU A 25 0.78 2.52 -1.32
CA LEU A 25 -0.48 3.20 -1.06
C LEU A 25 -0.96 2.93 0.36
N GLY A 26 -0.99 3.98 1.18
CA GLY A 26 -1.54 3.94 2.53
C GLY A 26 -3.04 4.14 2.51
N ILE A 27 -3.80 3.21 3.11
CA ILE A 27 -5.27 3.24 3.13
C ILE A 27 -5.78 3.42 4.55
N GLY A 28 -6.59 4.47 4.76
CA GLY A 28 -7.13 4.86 6.07
C GLY A 28 -6.06 5.42 7.01
N GLY A 29 -6.47 5.81 8.21
CA GLY A 29 -5.58 6.50 9.16
C GLY A 29 -4.31 5.73 9.52
N ALA A 30 -4.40 4.42 9.80
CA ALA A 30 -3.23 3.60 10.11
C ALA A 30 -2.30 3.43 8.90
N GLY A 31 -2.86 3.14 7.72
CA GLY A 31 -2.10 3.04 6.47
C GLY A 31 -1.39 4.35 6.11
N GLY A 32 -2.11 5.46 6.19
CA GLY A 32 -1.57 6.79 5.95
C GLY A 32 -0.47 7.16 6.94
N ASN A 33 -0.63 6.81 8.22
CA ASN A 33 0.42 7.02 9.23
C ASN A 33 1.70 6.23 8.91
N MET A 34 1.57 4.95 8.57
CA MET A 34 2.69 4.11 8.16
C MET A 34 3.42 4.70 6.94
N VAL A 35 2.70 5.08 5.89
CA VAL A 35 3.28 5.65 4.66
C VAL A 35 3.93 7.01 4.92
N ARG A 36 3.34 7.87 5.76
CA ARG A 36 3.96 9.14 6.17
C ARG A 36 5.33 8.92 6.83
N ARG A 37 5.44 7.92 7.72
CA ARG A 37 6.71 7.57 8.37
C ARG A 37 7.72 7.01 7.37
N MET A 38 7.26 6.17 6.45
CA MET A 38 8.09 5.62 5.36
C MET A 38 8.66 6.73 4.48
N ALA A 39 7.81 7.64 3.99
CA ALA A 39 8.20 8.74 3.13
C ALA A 39 9.26 9.64 3.79
N ALA A 40 9.11 9.94 5.09
CA ALA A 40 10.09 10.72 5.84
C ALA A 40 11.47 10.05 5.96
N ARG A 41 11.54 8.72 5.84
CA ARG A 41 12.79 7.94 5.91
C ARG A 41 13.44 7.68 4.55
N TRP A 42 12.77 7.97 3.45
CA TRP A 42 13.26 7.70 2.10
C TRP A 42 13.57 8.97 1.28
N PRO A 43 14.31 9.96 1.81
CA PRO A 43 14.46 11.26 1.17
C PRO A 43 15.21 11.24 -0.18
N ASN A 44 16.01 10.20 -0.46
CA ASN A 44 16.93 10.16 -1.61
C ASN A 44 16.78 8.91 -2.49
N GLY A 45 15.56 8.37 -2.61
CA GLY A 45 15.27 7.20 -3.43
C GLY A 45 14.47 6.15 -2.66
N GLY A 46 13.21 6.02 -3.05
CA GLY A 46 12.22 5.09 -2.54
C GLY A 46 11.18 4.80 -3.64
N PRO A 47 10.20 3.94 -3.37
CA PRO A 47 9.01 3.83 -4.22
C PRO A 47 8.21 5.14 -4.20
N ASP A 48 7.36 5.32 -5.20
CA ASP A 48 6.33 6.37 -5.17
C ASP A 48 5.38 6.08 -4.00
N VAL A 49 4.84 7.12 -3.38
CA VAL A 49 3.98 7.00 -2.19
C VAL A 49 2.69 7.78 -2.38
N ALA A 50 1.58 7.23 -1.90
CA ALA A 50 0.29 7.90 -1.88
C ALA A 50 -0.50 7.52 -0.62
N VAL A 51 -1.46 8.37 -0.24
CA VAL A 51 -2.36 8.11 0.89
C VAL A 51 -3.80 8.37 0.49
N VAL A 52 -4.69 7.47 0.89
CA VAL A 52 -6.14 7.61 0.73
C VAL A 52 -6.82 7.43 2.08
N ASP A 53 -7.78 8.28 2.40
CA ASP A 53 -8.53 8.19 3.66
C ASP A 53 -9.93 8.78 3.48
N THR A 54 -10.89 8.39 4.31
CA THR A 54 -12.19 9.06 4.41
C THR A 54 -12.16 10.23 5.39
N ASP A 55 -11.15 10.30 6.25
CA ASP A 55 -11.03 11.36 7.25
C ASP A 55 -10.28 12.59 6.67
N PRO A 56 -10.97 13.72 6.44
CA PRO A 56 -10.32 14.92 5.92
C PRO A 56 -9.35 15.56 6.92
N GLN A 57 -9.51 15.33 8.23
CA GLN A 57 -8.60 15.87 9.24
C GLN A 57 -7.26 15.13 9.20
N SER A 58 -7.30 13.81 9.02
CA SER A 58 -6.13 12.96 8.79
C SER A 58 -5.35 13.42 7.56
N LEU A 59 -6.05 13.69 6.45
CA LEU A 59 -5.42 14.12 5.19
C LEU A 59 -4.91 15.56 5.21
N ALA A 60 -5.57 16.48 5.93
CA ALA A 60 -5.17 17.89 5.98
C ALA A 60 -3.76 18.11 6.56
N VAL A 61 -3.28 17.19 7.40
CA VAL A 61 -1.94 17.22 8.00
C VAL A 61 -0.99 16.20 7.37
N CYS A 62 -1.38 15.57 6.26
CA CYS A 62 -0.57 14.58 5.56
C CYS A 62 0.45 15.28 4.65
N PRO A 63 1.77 15.05 4.84
CA PRO A 63 2.79 15.65 3.98
C PRO A 63 3.01 14.84 2.68
N VAL A 64 2.37 13.68 2.54
CA VAL A 64 2.54 12.79 1.38
C VAL A 64 1.67 13.28 0.23
N ASN A 65 2.25 13.35 -0.97
CA ASN A 65 1.53 13.68 -2.19
C ASN A 65 1.77 12.57 -3.25
N PRO A 66 0.71 12.07 -3.90
CA PRO A 66 -0.69 12.50 -3.76
C PRO A 66 -1.37 11.97 -2.47
N SER A 67 -2.27 12.79 -1.92
CA SER A 67 -3.21 12.37 -0.87
C SER A 67 -4.65 12.60 -1.33
N LEU A 68 -5.54 11.62 -1.18
CA LEU A 68 -6.91 11.67 -1.72
C LEU A 68 -7.96 11.36 -0.65
N LEU A 69 -8.98 12.23 -0.57
CA LEU A 69 -10.17 12.02 0.24
C LEU A 69 -11.15 11.09 -0.48
N LEU A 70 -11.52 9.99 0.18
CA LEU A 70 -12.49 9.03 -0.31
C LEU A 70 -13.90 9.36 0.15
N GLY A 71 -14.88 9.15 -0.73
CA GLY A 71 -16.30 9.15 -0.41
C GLY A 71 -16.80 10.47 0.13
N GLU A 72 -16.50 11.58 -0.56
CA GLU A 72 -16.93 12.91 -0.13
C GLU A 72 -18.46 13.00 0.02
N LEU A 73 -19.20 12.30 -0.85
CA LEU A 73 -20.66 12.22 -0.76
C LEU A 73 -21.10 11.15 0.24
N THR A 74 -20.53 9.95 0.16
CA THR A 74 -20.85 8.82 1.04
C THR A 74 -20.72 9.17 2.52
N THR A 75 -19.62 9.84 2.87
CA THR A 75 -19.29 10.16 4.26
C THR A 75 -19.64 11.58 4.65
N GLN A 76 -20.07 12.41 3.70
CA GLN A 76 -20.33 13.85 3.89
C GLN A 76 -19.12 14.58 4.50
N ARG A 77 -17.90 14.17 4.11
CA ARG A 77 -16.62 14.66 4.65
C ARG A 77 -16.45 14.38 6.15
N LEU A 78 -17.04 13.29 6.64
CA LEU A 78 -16.77 12.71 7.95
C LEU A 78 -15.95 11.43 7.79
N SER A 79 -15.30 10.97 8.86
CA SER A 79 -14.64 9.66 8.82
C SER A 79 -15.68 8.53 8.75
N SER A 80 -15.36 7.43 8.04
CA SER A 80 -16.14 6.19 8.08
C SER A 80 -16.20 5.56 9.47
N GLY A 81 -15.32 5.99 10.39
CA GLY A 81 -15.28 5.49 11.76
C GLY A 81 -14.95 3.99 11.81
N SER A 82 -15.88 3.20 12.35
CA SER A 82 -15.78 1.73 12.38
C SER A 82 -16.70 1.04 11.37
N ASP A 83 -17.33 1.79 10.47
CA ASP A 83 -18.23 1.26 9.45
C ASP A 83 -17.43 0.87 8.20
N THR A 84 -17.27 -0.44 8.01
CA THR A 84 -16.56 -1.00 6.85
C THR A 84 -17.33 -0.83 5.55
N GLU A 85 -18.66 -0.81 5.61
CA GLU A 85 -19.50 -0.65 4.44
C GLU A 85 -19.44 0.78 3.93
N ALA A 86 -19.45 1.77 4.83
CA ALA A 86 -19.16 3.16 4.48
C ALA A 86 -17.78 3.31 3.84
N GLY A 87 -16.75 2.63 4.38
CA GLY A 87 -15.40 2.61 3.78
C GLY A 87 -15.37 2.00 2.38
N ARG A 88 -16.12 0.92 2.14
CA ARG A 88 -16.25 0.26 0.84
C ARG A 88 -16.92 1.19 -0.18
N MET A 89 -18.10 1.73 0.16
CA MET A 89 -18.84 2.65 -0.71
C MET A 89 -18.03 3.91 -1.02
N ALA A 90 -17.30 4.44 -0.05
CA ALA A 90 -16.42 5.60 -0.24
C ALA A 90 -15.32 5.34 -1.27
N ALA A 91 -14.73 4.14 -1.26
CA ALA A 91 -13.73 3.75 -2.26
C ALA A 91 -14.34 3.56 -3.64
N GLU A 92 -15.51 2.91 -3.73
CA GLU A 92 -16.25 2.69 -5.00
C GLU A 92 -16.64 4.01 -5.66
N GLU A 93 -17.17 4.95 -4.89
CA GLU A 93 -17.46 6.32 -5.33
C GLU A 93 -16.22 7.02 -5.91
N SER A 94 -15.05 6.72 -5.35
CA SER A 94 -13.81 7.45 -5.63
C SER A 94 -12.92 6.77 -6.68
N ILE A 95 -13.32 5.66 -7.28
CA ILE A 95 -12.48 4.90 -8.24
C ILE A 95 -11.97 5.79 -9.38
N GLY A 96 -12.83 6.62 -9.98
CA GLY A 96 -12.40 7.52 -11.06
C GLY A 96 -11.35 8.55 -10.63
N ARG A 97 -11.29 8.89 -9.33
CA ARG A 97 -10.26 9.78 -8.76
C ARG A 97 -9.01 9.03 -8.30
N LEU A 98 -9.14 7.75 -7.99
CA LEU A 98 -8.04 6.86 -7.66
C LEU A 98 -7.25 6.45 -8.91
N GLU A 99 -7.91 6.30 -10.05
CA GLU A 99 -7.30 5.85 -11.30
C GLU A 99 -5.99 6.59 -11.67
N PRO A 100 -5.91 7.93 -11.66
CA PRO A 100 -4.66 8.64 -11.96
C PRO A 100 -3.52 8.38 -10.95
N ILE A 101 -3.84 7.89 -9.76
CA ILE A 101 -2.87 7.53 -8.71
C ILE A 101 -2.40 6.09 -8.88
N LEU A 102 -3.24 5.20 -9.43
CA LEU A 102 -3.00 3.76 -9.47
C LEU A 102 -2.43 3.26 -10.81
N VAL A 103 -2.69 3.97 -11.92
CA VAL A 103 -2.30 3.50 -13.26
C VAL A 103 -0.81 3.72 -13.54
N GLY A 104 -0.21 2.75 -14.25
CA GLY A 104 1.16 2.83 -14.75
C GLY A 104 2.22 2.40 -13.74
N TYR A 105 1.84 1.64 -12.73
CA TYR A 105 2.73 0.95 -11.80
C TYR A 105 2.79 -0.54 -12.13
N ASP A 106 3.98 -1.12 -12.04
CA ASP A 106 4.19 -2.56 -12.22
C ASP A 106 3.84 -3.33 -10.94
N LEU A 107 4.04 -2.68 -9.79
CA LEU A 107 3.79 -3.23 -8.47
C LEU A 107 3.19 -2.17 -7.54
N VAL A 108 2.13 -2.55 -6.83
CA VAL A 108 1.52 -1.72 -5.79
C VAL A 108 1.55 -2.46 -4.45
N PHE A 109 2.16 -1.83 -3.45
CA PHE A 109 2.07 -2.22 -2.07
C PHE A 109 0.88 -1.51 -1.41
N LEU A 110 -0.17 -2.25 -1.07
CA LEU A 110 -1.27 -1.72 -0.26
C LEU A 110 -0.89 -1.82 1.21
N VAL A 111 -1.01 -0.74 1.97
CA VAL A 111 -0.71 -0.71 3.41
C VAL A 111 -1.93 -0.23 4.17
N CYS A 112 -2.50 -1.08 5.01
CA CYS A 112 -3.71 -0.75 5.76
C CYS A 112 -3.70 -1.32 7.18
N GLY A 113 -4.35 -0.60 8.09
CA GLY A 113 -4.73 -1.14 9.40
C GLY A 113 -6.13 -1.75 9.31
N MET A 114 -6.24 -3.01 9.71
CA MET A 114 -7.47 -3.77 9.67
C MET A 114 -8.29 -3.59 10.95
N GLY A 115 -9.61 -3.73 10.86
CA GLY A 115 -10.53 -3.62 11.99
C GLY A 115 -11.18 -2.24 12.17
N GLY A 116 -10.74 -1.22 11.43
CA GLY A 116 -11.42 0.08 11.28
C GLY A 116 -12.34 0.12 10.05
N GLY A 117 -13.03 1.24 9.81
CA GLY A 117 -13.94 1.40 8.67
C GLY A 117 -13.20 1.51 7.33
N THR A 118 -12.35 2.54 7.19
CA THR A 118 -11.69 2.86 5.91
C THR A 118 -10.74 1.77 5.43
N GLY A 119 -9.76 1.39 6.25
CA GLY A 119 -8.76 0.39 5.85
C GLY A 119 -9.39 -0.94 5.45
N THR A 120 -10.30 -1.46 6.28
CA THR A 120 -10.96 -2.75 6.06
C THR A 120 -11.92 -2.71 4.86
N GLY A 121 -12.67 -1.61 4.68
CA GLY A 121 -13.67 -1.48 3.62
C GLY A 121 -13.10 -1.08 2.26
N ALA A 122 -12.16 -0.14 2.24
CA ALA A 122 -11.61 0.44 1.00
C ALA A 122 -10.52 -0.44 0.38
N ALA A 123 -9.68 -1.10 1.19
CA ALA A 123 -8.56 -1.88 0.65
C ALA A 123 -9.00 -2.99 -0.33
N PRO A 124 -10.05 -3.78 -0.05
CA PRO A 124 -10.55 -4.76 -1.01
C PRO A 124 -11.11 -4.16 -2.30
N VAL A 125 -11.62 -2.93 -2.29
CA VAL A 125 -12.13 -2.27 -3.50
C VAL A 125 -10.96 -1.84 -4.38
N ILE A 126 -9.94 -1.26 -3.77
CA ILE A 126 -8.73 -0.81 -4.46
C ILE A 126 -7.94 -2.00 -5.01
N ALA A 127 -7.82 -3.09 -4.23
CA ALA A 127 -7.19 -4.32 -4.68
C ALA A 127 -7.87 -4.93 -5.91
N ASP A 128 -9.21 -5.02 -5.89
CA ASP A 128 -9.99 -5.52 -7.03
C ASP A 128 -9.80 -4.65 -8.29
N TYR A 129 -9.71 -3.33 -8.12
CA TYR A 129 -9.43 -2.42 -9.22
C TYR A 129 -8.01 -2.65 -9.79
N LEU A 130 -6.99 -2.78 -8.94
CA LEU A 130 -5.62 -3.08 -9.37
C LEU A 130 -5.50 -4.45 -10.07
N HIS A 131 -6.23 -5.45 -9.58
CA HIS A 131 -6.31 -6.76 -10.22
C HIS A 131 -6.87 -6.66 -11.64
N LYS A 132 -7.90 -5.84 -11.86
CA LYS A 132 -8.45 -5.56 -13.21
C LYS A 132 -7.48 -4.81 -14.12
N LEU A 133 -6.53 -4.05 -13.56
CA LEU A 133 -5.43 -3.43 -14.27
C LEU A 133 -4.24 -4.37 -14.51
N GLU A 134 -4.36 -5.63 -14.06
CA GLU A 134 -3.28 -6.63 -14.08
C GLU A 134 -1.99 -6.16 -13.39
N THR A 135 -2.13 -5.31 -12.36
CA THR A 135 -1.02 -4.80 -11.57
C THR A 135 -0.70 -5.77 -10.44
N LEU A 136 0.58 -6.16 -10.30
CA LEU A 136 1.03 -6.98 -9.17
C LEU A 136 0.75 -6.24 -7.87
N THR A 137 -0.04 -6.85 -6.99
CA THR A 137 -0.60 -6.22 -5.80
C THR A 137 -0.30 -7.04 -4.56
N LEU A 138 0.50 -6.47 -3.68
CA LEU A 138 0.86 -7.08 -2.40
C LEU A 138 0.28 -6.23 -1.26
N CYS A 139 -0.52 -6.83 -0.38
CA CYS A 139 -1.15 -6.11 0.73
C CYS A 139 -0.46 -6.41 2.07
N PHE A 140 -0.06 -5.35 2.78
CA PHE A 140 0.40 -5.38 4.17
C PHE A 140 -0.75 -5.01 5.09
N ALA A 141 -1.34 -6.03 5.72
CA ALA A 141 -2.52 -5.90 6.57
C ALA A 141 -2.13 -5.97 8.04
N ALA A 142 -2.08 -4.81 8.71
CA ALA A 142 -1.81 -4.73 10.14
C ALA A 142 -3.05 -5.09 10.95
N MET A 143 -2.97 -6.17 11.73
CA MET A 143 -4.06 -6.64 12.59
C MET A 143 -4.14 -5.77 13.85
N PRO A 144 -5.34 -5.56 14.43
CA PRO A 144 -5.46 -4.78 15.67
C PRO A 144 -4.77 -5.50 16.84
N PHE A 145 -4.37 -4.73 17.85
CA PHE A 145 -3.88 -5.29 19.11
C PHE A 145 -5.03 -5.90 19.94
N GLY A 146 -4.73 -6.86 20.83
CA GLY A 146 -5.74 -7.50 21.68
C GLY A 146 -6.56 -6.52 22.53
N PHE A 147 -5.92 -5.45 23.02
CA PHE A 147 -6.60 -4.42 23.82
C PHE A 147 -7.62 -3.57 23.03
N GLU A 148 -7.60 -3.60 21.69
CA GLU A 148 -8.54 -2.84 20.86
C GLU A 148 -9.93 -3.52 20.76
N GLY A 149 -10.02 -4.76 21.25
CA GLY A 149 -11.26 -5.50 21.45
C GLY A 149 -11.66 -6.44 20.32
N ASP A 150 -12.39 -7.49 20.70
CA ASP A 150 -12.77 -8.61 19.83
C ASP A 150 -13.53 -8.20 18.57
N ARG A 151 -14.33 -7.13 18.65
CA ARG A 151 -15.07 -6.64 17.49
C ARG A 151 -14.13 -6.22 16.37
N ARG A 152 -13.07 -5.46 16.69
CA ARG A 152 -12.07 -5.04 15.70
C ARG A 152 -11.30 -6.24 15.16
N ALA A 153 -10.96 -7.21 16.01
CA ALA A 153 -10.27 -8.43 15.58
C ALA A 153 -11.09 -9.25 14.58
N ARG A 154 -12.40 -9.41 14.81
CA ARG A 154 -13.31 -10.10 13.88
C ARG A 154 -13.42 -9.35 12.56
N THR A 155 -13.71 -8.04 12.61
CA THR A 155 -13.78 -7.19 11.42
C THR A 155 -12.48 -7.24 10.60
N ALA A 156 -11.33 -7.24 11.29
CA ALA A 156 -10.03 -7.35 10.64
C ALA A 156 -9.86 -8.70 9.92
N ALA A 157 -10.21 -9.81 10.58
CA ALA A 157 -10.10 -11.14 10.00
C ALA A 157 -10.99 -11.30 8.75
N ASP A 158 -12.21 -10.77 8.78
CA ASP A 158 -13.13 -10.81 7.63
C ASP A 158 -12.61 -9.96 6.46
N GLY A 159 -12.05 -8.77 6.75
CA GLY A 159 -11.41 -7.94 5.74
C GLY A 159 -10.19 -8.60 5.11
N VAL A 160 -9.34 -9.27 5.91
CA VAL A 160 -8.18 -10.02 5.40
C VAL A 160 -8.61 -11.14 4.47
N ARG A 161 -9.65 -11.91 4.82
CA ARG A 161 -10.19 -12.95 3.94
C ARG A 161 -10.62 -12.38 2.59
N THR A 162 -11.30 -11.24 2.61
CA THR A 162 -11.75 -10.56 1.38
C THR A 162 -10.57 -10.09 0.52
N LEU A 163 -9.44 -9.70 1.14
CA LEU A 163 -8.22 -9.30 0.43
C LEU A 163 -7.49 -10.49 -0.20
N GLN A 164 -7.55 -11.68 0.40
CA GLN A 164 -6.86 -12.87 -0.11
C GLN A 164 -7.34 -13.27 -1.51
N ASP A 165 -8.61 -13.00 -1.83
CA ASP A 165 -9.17 -13.29 -3.15
C ASP A 165 -8.88 -12.20 -4.20
N LYS A 166 -8.25 -11.08 -3.79
CA LYS A 166 -8.13 -9.86 -4.59
C LYS A 166 -6.70 -9.34 -4.75
N CYS A 167 -5.78 -9.79 -3.93
CA CYS A 167 -4.36 -9.46 -3.99
C CYS A 167 -3.58 -10.72 -4.37
N ASP A 168 -2.46 -10.53 -5.09
CA ASP A 168 -1.55 -11.64 -5.41
C ASP A 168 -0.90 -12.23 -4.15
N ALA A 169 -0.68 -11.39 -3.13
CA ALA A 169 -0.41 -11.87 -1.77
C ALA A 169 -0.88 -10.89 -0.69
N VAL A 170 -1.22 -11.45 0.47
CA VAL A 170 -1.55 -10.69 1.69
C VAL A 170 -0.57 -11.06 2.80
N ILE A 171 0.27 -10.11 3.19
CA ILE A 171 1.17 -10.20 4.34
C ILE A 171 0.41 -9.71 5.57
N VAL A 172 -0.08 -10.65 6.37
CA VAL A 172 -0.74 -10.37 7.64
C VAL A 172 0.30 -10.08 8.71
N LEU A 173 0.19 -8.90 9.34
CA LEU A 173 1.10 -8.42 10.37
C LEU A 173 0.38 -8.46 11.73
N PRO A 174 0.63 -9.47 12.57
CA PRO A 174 -0.02 -9.60 13.86
C PRO A 174 0.62 -8.64 14.88
N ASN A 175 0.00 -7.47 15.10
CA ASN A 175 0.50 -6.49 16.08
C ASN A 175 0.72 -7.06 17.48
N GLU A 176 -0.06 -8.08 17.88
CA GLU A 176 0.10 -8.76 19.16
C GLU A 176 1.49 -9.37 19.35
N LYS A 177 2.06 -9.99 18.31
CA LYS A 177 3.40 -10.61 18.39
C LYS A 177 4.52 -9.57 18.54
N LEU A 178 4.23 -8.32 18.25
CA LEU A 178 5.19 -7.24 18.45
C LEU A 178 5.24 -6.82 19.92
N ILE A 179 4.17 -7.02 20.70
CA ILE A 179 4.17 -6.74 22.16
C ILE A 179 5.24 -7.58 22.87
N ASP A 180 5.42 -8.84 22.47
CA ASP A 180 6.43 -9.73 23.05
C ASP A 180 7.87 -9.21 22.87
N LEU A 181 8.08 -8.30 21.91
CA LEU A 181 9.37 -7.66 21.63
C LEU A 181 9.53 -6.30 22.33
N LEU A 182 8.48 -5.81 23.01
CA LEU A 182 8.47 -4.51 23.69
C LEU A 182 8.83 -4.65 25.17
N GLU A 183 9.50 -3.62 25.70
CA GLU A 183 9.72 -3.54 27.13
C GLU A 183 8.38 -3.35 27.87
N PRO A 184 8.19 -3.92 29.08
CA PRO A 184 6.93 -3.86 29.82
C PRO A 184 6.36 -2.46 30.08
N GLN A 185 7.16 -1.39 29.94
CA GLN A 185 6.76 0.00 30.15
C GLN A 185 6.50 0.78 28.84
N THR A 186 6.44 0.09 27.70
CA THR A 186 6.19 0.74 26.41
C THR A 186 4.76 1.25 26.35
N GLY A 187 4.59 2.58 26.23
CA GLY A 187 3.28 3.19 26.08
C GLY A 187 2.62 2.87 24.73
N LEU A 188 1.28 2.91 24.71
CA LEU A 188 0.45 2.56 23.56
C LEU A 188 0.91 3.18 22.22
N GLU A 189 1.19 4.49 22.22
CA GLU A 189 1.65 5.20 21.02
C GLU A 189 3.02 4.70 20.52
N SER A 190 3.91 4.35 21.45
CA SER A 190 5.23 3.80 21.12
C SER A 190 5.11 2.41 20.52
N SER A 191 4.16 1.60 20.99
CA SER A 191 3.88 0.27 20.42
C SER A 191 3.43 0.34 18.97
N PHE A 192 2.50 1.25 18.65
CA PHE A 192 2.09 1.51 17.25
C PHE A 192 3.28 1.94 16.39
N ARG A 193 4.11 2.87 16.89
CA ARG A 193 5.28 3.35 16.15
C ARG A 193 6.27 2.22 15.83
N ILE A 194 6.54 1.33 16.78
CA ILE A 194 7.48 0.22 16.57
C ILE A 194 6.93 -0.79 15.56
N SER A 195 5.60 -1.03 15.57
CA SER A 195 4.95 -1.83 14.53
C SER A 195 5.09 -1.19 13.16
N ASP A 196 4.71 0.07 13.02
CA ASP A 196 4.82 0.83 11.77
C ASP A 196 6.25 0.78 11.20
N ASP A 197 7.26 0.86 12.06
CA ASP A 197 8.69 0.83 11.70
C ASP A 197 9.13 -0.53 11.14
N HIS A 198 8.58 -1.63 11.67
CA HIS A 198 8.81 -2.97 11.11
C HIS A 198 8.17 -3.10 9.73
N VAL A 199 6.93 -2.63 9.56
CA VAL A 199 6.25 -2.64 8.24
C VAL A 199 7.04 -1.83 7.22
N ALA A 200 7.49 -0.63 7.60
CA ALA A 200 8.32 0.24 6.77
C ALA A 200 9.61 -0.45 6.32
N THR A 201 10.28 -1.13 7.25
CA THR A 201 11.52 -1.87 6.96
C THR A 201 11.27 -3.02 5.98
N CYS A 202 10.21 -3.80 6.20
CA CYS A 202 9.83 -4.90 5.32
C CYS A 202 9.53 -4.43 3.89
N ILE A 203 8.69 -3.41 3.73
CA ILE A 203 8.33 -2.86 2.42
C ILE A 203 9.57 -2.30 1.71
N TYR A 204 10.42 -1.56 2.43
CA TYR A 204 11.65 -1.01 1.85
C TYR A 204 12.62 -2.11 1.40
N ALA A 205 12.76 -3.18 2.18
CA ALA A 205 13.61 -4.31 1.85
C ALA A 205 13.14 -5.03 0.58
N LEU A 206 11.83 -5.30 0.47
CA LEU A 206 11.24 -5.89 -0.73
C LEU A 206 11.42 -4.96 -1.95
N TRP A 207 11.07 -3.69 -1.82
CA TRP A 207 11.27 -2.71 -2.88
C TRP A 207 12.74 -2.64 -3.34
N LYS A 208 13.70 -2.63 -2.41
CA LYS A 208 15.13 -2.63 -2.76
C LYS A 208 15.59 -3.89 -3.47
N LEU A 209 15.08 -5.05 -3.07
CA LEU A 209 15.39 -6.32 -3.71
C LEU A 209 14.90 -6.31 -5.16
N LEU A 210 13.68 -5.83 -5.38
CA LEU A 210 13.08 -5.71 -6.70
C LEU A 210 13.79 -4.64 -7.53
N SER A 211 14.15 -3.49 -6.96
CA SER A 211 14.75 -2.37 -7.70
C SER A 211 16.22 -2.58 -8.14
N ARG A 212 16.82 -3.76 -7.94
CA ARG A 212 18.21 -4.05 -8.31
C ARG A 212 18.33 -4.51 -9.77
N PRO A 213 19.19 -3.89 -10.59
CA PRO A 213 19.45 -4.34 -11.96
C PRO A 213 19.91 -5.82 -11.97
N GLY A 214 19.27 -6.65 -12.79
CA GLY A 214 19.64 -8.07 -12.97
C GLY A 214 18.93 -9.08 -12.06
N VAL A 215 18.15 -8.63 -11.05
CA VAL A 215 17.23 -9.51 -10.32
C VAL A 215 15.90 -9.62 -11.09
N ILE A 216 15.48 -8.52 -11.72
CA ILE A 216 14.37 -8.45 -12.68
C ILE A 216 14.84 -8.83 -14.10
N ASN A 217 15.55 -9.94 -14.22
CA ASN A 217 15.46 -10.75 -15.44
C ASN A 217 14.96 -12.16 -15.10
N LEU A 218 14.36 -12.28 -13.90
CA LEU A 218 13.44 -13.35 -13.56
C LEU A 218 12.05 -12.85 -13.95
N ASP A 219 11.49 -13.60 -14.87
CA ASP A 219 10.31 -13.35 -15.66
C ASP A 219 9.12 -12.92 -14.78
N PHE A 220 8.69 -11.66 -14.90
CA PHE A 220 7.42 -11.21 -14.34
C PHE A 220 6.23 -11.88 -15.04
N ALA A 221 6.46 -12.60 -16.15
CA ALA A 221 5.45 -13.45 -16.78
C ALA A 221 5.17 -14.75 -16.00
N ASP A 222 6.10 -15.22 -15.16
CA ASP A 222 5.99 -16.51 -14.46
C ASP A 222 5.31 -16.41 -13.06
N VAL A 223 4.91 -15.22 -12.64
CA VAL A 223 4.28 -14.98 -11.31
C VAL A 223 2.77 -14.68 -11.41
N ARG A 224 2.17 -14.79 -12.61
CA ARG A 224 0.71 -14.70 -12.81
C ARG A 224 0.01 -16.05 -12.64
#